data_AF-Q5Y1A7-F1
#
_entry.id   AF-Q5Y1A7-F1
#
_cell.length_a   1.000
_cell.length_b   1.000
_cell.length_c   1.000
_cell.angle_alpha   90.00
_cell.angle_beta   90.00
_cell.angle_gamma   90.00
#
_symmetry.space_group_name_H-M   'P 1'
#
loop_
_entity.id
_entity.type
_entity.pdbx_description
1 polymer ?
#
loop_
_entity_poly.entity_id
_entity_poly.type
_entity_poly.pdbx_seq_one_letter_code
_entity_poly.pdbx_strand_id
1 'polypeptide(L)'
;MAEGRREKIKNILNDIGAGFSADYQLGREDRRNAFLRDRKLKGQTEESTKFDALMGTHPAAFRIQEALGKLSPEKTQALQELDMSLRGSTAHKVGQFGGSIANDLTQDTTRGIYWLLNALQATGEVINEQTLSRIVPELYEKSRVQSTDIPFTKKSGEAKQPRYLNRANEQAVGEMLQRGYAKQIDDRLTAARGYSFDEDGDLQKRNYSPGMVQSLAIPTGIAINTGLGLMSPFGGAEGYKAALPDEDDPTKTKNVIGEIGLKYLMGRTGQLLPYEEFKKVRPDVSREEYNRYQAFKYDKREDYNPLDGDLTIGAGALKFTDEGIHGPEVQFLGRGLPVTTGVVPYLGALAGGVAGAKYGSRSGRAAIGGLTGGLAGLAVGNVTGNIIESERRRRNSVANQLEGGNAEQYLG
;
A
#
# COMPACT_ATOMS: atom_id res chain seq x y z
N MET A 1 23.23 -51.00 21.36
CA MET A 1 22.20 -49.93 21.54
C MET A 1 22.71 -48.51 21.25
N ALA A 2 23.95 -48.14 21.60
CA ALA A 2 24.47 -46.78 21.35
C ALA A 2 24.73 -46.45 19.87
N GLU A 3 25.12 -47.43 19.06
CA GLU A 3 25.51 -47.24 17.65
C GLU A 3 24.31 -46.89 16.75
N GLY A 4 23.20 -47.65 16.85
CA GLY A 4 21.96 -47.33 16.13
C GLY A 4 21.29 -46.02 16.56
N ARG A 5 21.56 -45.51 17.77
CA ARG A 5 21.07 -44.19 18.20
C ARG A 5 21.87 -43.05 17.55
N ARG A 6 23.19 -43.23 17.39
CA ARG A 6 24.05 -42.26 16.70
C ARG A 6 23.70 -42.17 15.21
N GLU A 7 23.43 -43.30 14.57
CA GLU A 7 23.02 -43.34 13.16
C GLU A 7 21.67 -42.66 12.92
N LYS A 8 20.68 -42.91 13.79
CA LYS A 8 19.39 -42.19 13.76
C LYS A 8 19.55 -40.67 13.91
N ILE A 9 20.41 -40.22 14.84
CA ILE A 9 20.68 -38.79 15.03
C ILE A 9 21.33 -38.19 13.79
N LYS A 10 22.33 -38.87 13.20
CA LYS A 10 22.96 -38.42 11.95
C LYS A 10 21.94 -38.28 10.81
N ASN A 11 21.05 -39.25 10.65
CA ASN A 11 20.03 -39.22 9.61
C ASN A 11 19.05 -38.05 9.81
N ILE A 12 18.63 -37.79 11.06
CA ILE A 12 17.78 -36.63 11.39
C ILE A 12 18.48 -35.31 11.08
N LEU A 13 19.75 -35.16 11.49
CA LEU A 13 20.53 -33.94 11.24
C LEU A 13 20.78 -33.71 9.75
N ASN A 14 21.07 -34.77 9.00
CA ASN A 14 21.24 -34.69 7.55
C ASN A 14 19.92 -34.26 6.87
N ASP A 15 18.78 -34.78 7.33
CA ASP A 15 17.47 -34.42 6.77
C ASP A 15 17.07 -32.98 7.12
N ILE A 16 17.37 -32.50 8.33
CA ILE A 16 17.26 -31.07 8.69
C ILE A 16 18.14 -30.22 7.77
N GLY A 17 19.40 -30.61 7.56
CA GLY A 17 20.32 -29.88 6.69
C GLY A 17 19.86 -29.83 5.24
N ALA A 18 19.33 -30.94 4.71
CA ALA A 18 18.76 -31.01 3.37
C ALA A 18 17.54 -30.10 3.23
N GLY A 19 16.61 -30.13 4.20
CA GLY A 19 15.46 -29.23 4.23
C GLY A 19 15.86 -27.76 4.33
N PHE A 20 16.85 -27.45 5.18
CA PHE A 20 17.40 -26.10 5.29
C PHE A 20 17.95 -25.60 3.95
N SER A 21 18.77 -26.42 3.29
CA SER A 21 19.37 -26.06 2.00
C SER A 21 18.31 -25.85 0.92
N ALA A 22 17.28 -26.71 0.86
CA ALA A 22 16.21 -26.62 -0.12
C ALA A 22 15.48 -25.26 -0.07
N ASP A 23 15.22 -24.76 1.14
CA ASP A 23 14.53 -23.48 1.33
C ASP A 23 15.47 -22.27 1.29
N TYR A 24 16.68 -22.41 1.83
CA TYR A 24 17.66 -21.33 1.85
C TYR A 24 18.08 -20.90 0.43
N GLN A 25 18.09 -21.83 -0.52
CA GLN A 25 18.45 -21.58 -1.91
C GLN A 25 17.35 -20.92 -2.74
N LEU A 26 16.11 -20.83 -2.24
CA LEU A 26 15.02 -20.20 -2.98
C LEU A 26 15.30 -18.72 -3.23
N GLY A 27 15.28 -18.32 -4.50
CA GLY A 27 15.47 -16.94 -4.92
C GLY A 27 14.20 -16.09 -4.76
N ARG A 28 14.34 -14.79 -5.03
CA ARG A 28 13.19 -13.90 -5.22
C ARG A 28 12.37 -14.28 -6.45
N GLU A 29 13.03 -14.78 -7.49
CA GLU A 29 12.38 -15.19 -8.75
C GLU A 29 11.50 -16.42 -8.57
N ASP A 30 11.94 -17.44 -7.83
CA ASP A 30 11.14 -18.63 -7.55
C ASP A 30 9.84 -18.27 -6.83
N ARG A 31 9.96 -17.41 -5.80
CA ARG A 31 8.81 -16.92 -5.03
C ARG A 31 7.87 -16.06 -5.86
N ARG A 32 8.41 -15.22 -6.73
CA ARG A 32 7.62 -14.45 -7.70
C ARG A 32 6.88 -15.37 -8.66
N ASN A 33 7.53 -16.39 -9.18
CA ASN A 33 6.92 -17.36 -10.10
C ASN A 33 5.78 -18.13 -9.41
N ALA A 34 5.98 -18.57 -8.16
CA ALA A 34 4.92 -19.20 -7.37
C ALA A 34 3.73 -18.28 -7.12
N PHE A 35 4.00 -17.01 -6.79
CA PHE A 35 2.95 -16.02 -6.63
C PHE A 35 2.16 -15.78 -7.93
N LEU A 36 2.85 -15.59 -9.06
CA LEU A 36 2.20 -15.42 -10.36
C LEU A 36 1.41 -16.66 -10.77
N ARG A 37 1.91 -17.85 -10.44
CA ARG A 37 1.23 -19.12 -10.69
C ARG A 37 -0.07 -19.24 -9.87
N ASP A 38 -0.03 -18.95 -8.58
CA ASP A 38 -1.22 -18.89 -7.70
C ASP A 38 -2.27 -17.94 -8.27
N ARG A 39 -1.86 -16.74 -8.69
CA ARG A 39 -2.79 -15.77 -9.31
C ARG A 39 -3.38 -16.26 -10.62
N LYS A 40 -2.57 -16.90 -11.46
CA LYS A 40 -3.04 -17.49 -12.72
C LYS A 40 -4.10 -18.57 -12.47
N LEU A 41 -3.87 -19.45 -11.50
CA LEU A 41 -4.82 -20.49 -11.09
C LEU A 41 -6.14 -19.89 -10.57
N LYS A 42 -6.08 -18.72 -9.91
CA LYS A 42 -7.25 -17.94 -9.48
C LYS A 42 -7.93 -17.12 -10.57
N GLY A 43 -7.46 -17.17 -11.83
CA GLY A 43 -7.98 -16.34 -12.92
C GLY A 43 -7.69 -14.83 -12.77
N GLN A 44 -6.72 -14.47 -11.92
CA GLN A 44 -6.37 -13.10 -11.62
C GLN A 44 -5.29 -12.55 -12.56
N THR A 45 -5.18 -11.21 -12.64
CA THR A 45 -4.06 -10.54 -13.31
C THR A 45 -2.74 -10.81 -12.62
N GLU A 46 -1.62 -10.68 -13.33
CA GLU A 46 -0.28 -10.72 -12.71
C GLU A 46 -0.09 -9.58 -11.69
N GLU A 47 -0.75 -8.45 -11.94
CA GLU A 47 -0.86 -7.34 -10.98
C GLU A 47 -1.70 -7.73 -9.78
N SER A 48 -1.31 -7.23 -8.61
CA SER A 48 -1.99 -7.42 -7.31
C SER A 48 -1.79 -6.17 -6.45
N THR A 49 -2.37 -6.13 -5.26
CA THR A 49 -2.02 -5.09 -4.29
C THR A 49 -0.56 -5.26 -3.82
N LYS A 50 0.10 -4.17 -3.45
CA LYS A 50 1.50 -4.19 -2.97
C LYS A 50 1.67 -5.13 -1.78
N PHE A 51 0.70 -5.12 -0.86
CA PHE A 51 0.72 -6.00 0.31
C PHE A 51 0.55 -7.48 -0.09
N ASP A 52 -0.34 -7.80 -1.03
CA ASP A 52 -0.50 -9.18 -1.49
C ASP A 52 0.74 -9.67 -2.25
N ALA A 53 1.34 -8.85 -3.11
CA ALA A 53 2.59 -9.17 -3.80
C ALA A 53 3.72 -9.46 -2.81
N LEU A 54 3.87 -8.59 -1.82
CA LEU A 54 4.87 -8.70 -0.77
C LEU A 54 4.65 -9.96 0.08
N MET A 55 3.44 -10.16 0.63
CA MET A 55 3.12 -11.33 1.46
C MET A 55 3.11 -12.63 0.67
N GLY A 56 2.71 -12.59 -0.61
CA GLY A 56 2.72 -13.72 -1.51
C GLY A 56 4.12 -14.19 -1.88
N THR A 57 5.12 -13.30 -1.84
CA THR A 57 6.52 -13.60 -2.12
C THR A 57 7.40 -13.67 -0.86
N HIS A 58 6.84 -13.42 0.33
CA HIS A 58 7.58 -13.46 1.59
C HIS A 58 7.81 -14.91 2.04
N PRO A 59 9.07 -15.34 2.26
CA PRO A 59 9.40 -16.76 2.38
C PRO A 59 8.83 -17.37 3.66
N ALA A 60 8.92 -16.66 4.78
CA ALA A 60 8.33 -17.11 6.04
C ALA A 60 6.79 -17.01 6.05
N ALA A 61 6.19 -16.12 5.26
CA ALA A 61 4.75 -15.85 5.38
C ALA A 61 3.93 -17.00 4.83
N PHE A 62 4.22 -17.45 3.60
CA PHE A 62 3.52 -18.61 3.05
C PHE A 62 3.92 -19.90 3.78
N ARG A 63 5.14 -20.00 4.32
CA ARG A 63 5.60 -21.17 5.10
C ARG A 63 4.81 -21.34 6.39
N ILE A 64 4.56 -20.25 7.12
CA ILE A 64 3.68 -20.25 8.31
C ILE A 64 2.26 -20.65 7.91
N GLN A 65 1.72 -20.07 6.83
CA GLN A 65 0.39 -20.44 6.33
C GLN A 65 0.31 -21.92 5.94
N GLU A 66 1.36 -22.46 5.33
CA GLU A 66 1.46 -23.87 4.92
C GLU A 66 1.45 -24.81 6.13
N ALA A 67 2.28 -24.53 7.15
CA ALA A 67 2.31 -25.36 8.36
C ALA A 67 1.02 -25.29 9.18
N LEU A 68 0.30 -24.18 9.11
CA LEU A 68 -1.02 -24.03 9.73
C LEU A 68 -2.16 -24.60 8.89
N GLY A 69 -1.90 -25.12 7.68
CA GLY A 69 -2.92 -25.62 6.77
C GLY A 69 -3.88 -24.54 6.26
N LYS A 70 -3.44 -23.27 6.25
CA LYS A 70 -4.25 -22.09 5.86
C LYS A 70 -3.98 -21.61 4.44
N LEU A 71 -3.30 -22.39 3.61
CA LEU A 71 -3.12 -22.07 2.20
C LEU A 71 -4.41 -22.36 1.40
N SER A 72 -4.69 -21.54 0.39
CA SER A 72 -5.73 -21.87 -0.57
C SER A 72 -5.30 -23.06 -1.44
N PRO A 73 -6.25 -23.81 -2.04
CA PRO A 73 -5.94 -24.95 -2.91
C PRO A 73 -5.01 -24.55 -4.06
N GLU A 74 -5.23 -23.40 -4.68
CA GLU A 74 -4.45 -22.88 -5.81
C GLU A 74 -3.02 -22.54 -5.39
N LYS A 75 -2.83 -21.98 -4.20
CA LYS A 75 -1.51 -21.66 -3.67
C LYS A 75 -0.73 -22.92 -3.31
N THR A 76 -1.41 -23.93 -2.75
CA THR A 76 -0.82 -25.25 -2.51
C THR A 76 -0.37 -25.89 -3.82
N GLN A 77 -1.22 -25.87 -4.85
CA GLN A 77 -0.87 -26.37 -6.18
C GLN A 77 0.33 -25.61 -6.77
N ALA A 78 0.33 -24.28 -6.73
CA ALA A 78 1.43 -23.47 -7.25
C ALA A 78 2.77 -23.78 -6.57
N LEU A 79 2.78 -23.96 -5.24
CA LEU A 79 3.99 -24.33 -4.50
C LEU A 79 4.44 -25.76 -4.80
N GLN A 80 3.52 -26.69 -5.03
CA GLN A 80 3.86 -28.07 -5.40
C GLN A 80 4.45 -28.16 -6.81
N GLU A 81 3.86 -27.47 -7.78
CA GLU A 81 4.34 -27.45 -9.17
C GLU A 81 5.73 -26.85 -9.33
N LEU A 82 6.15 -25.99 -8.40
CA LEU A 82 7.46 -25.35 -8.39
C LEU A 82 8.42 -25.93 -7.35
N ASP A 83 8.11 -27.10 -6.78
CA ASP A 83 8.96 -27.77 -5.78
C ASP A 83 9.25 -26.94 -4.51
N MET A 84 8.36 -26.00 -4.17
CA MET A 84 8.50 -25.08 -3.04
C MET A 84 7.72 -25.47 -1.79
N SER A 85 6.82 -26.47 -1.88
CA SER A 85 5.99 -26.91 -0.76
C SER A 85 6.79 -27.56 0.39
N LEU A 86 6.23 -27.51 1.61
CA LEU A 86 6.73 -28.25 2.77
C LEU A 86 6.62 -29.76 2.51
N ARG A 87 7.76 -30.46 2.49
CA ARG A 87 7.82 -31.88 2.12
C ARG A 87 8.73 -32.69 3.04
N GLY A 88 8.71 -34.00 2.87
CA GLY A 88 9.56 -34.91 3.64
C GLY A 88 9.13 -35.09 5.10
N SER A 89 10.08 -35.53 5.93
CA SER A 89 9.85 -35.81 7.34
C SER A 89 9.66 -34.53 8.16
N THR A 90 9.22 -34.66 9.41
CA THR A 90 9.18 -33.52 10.35
C THR A 90 10.55 -32.85 10.50
N ALA A 91 11.64 -33.62 10.48
CA ALA A 91 13.00 -33.11 10.55
C ALA A 91 13.33 -32.26 9.31
N HIS A 92 12.97 -32.74 8.12
CA HIS A 92 13.11 -31.99 6.88
C HIS A 92 12.36 -30.65 6.92
N LYS A 93 11.09 -30.68 7.36
CA LYS A 93 10.24 -29.48 7.46
C LYS A 93 10.80 -28.46 8.45
N VAL A 94 11.34 -28.90 9.59
CA VAL A 94 12.04 -28.02 10.53
C VAL A 94 13.26 -27.37 9.87
N GLY A 95 14.01 -28.14 9.07
CA GLY A 95 15.05 -27.64 8.19
C GLY A 95 14.55 -26.53 7.27
N GLN A 96 13.49 -26.80 6.51
CA GLN A 96 12.88 -25.84 5.59
C GLN A 96 12.48 -24.54 6.29
N PHE A 97 11.83 -24.61 7.46
CA PHE A 97 11.52 -23.43 8.27
C PHE A 97 12.76 -22.61 8.64
N GLY A 98 13.83 -23.26 9.09
CA GLY A 98 15.10 -22.59 9.38
C GLY A 98 15.71 -21.94 8.13
N GLY A 99 15.64 -22.63 6.99
CA GLY A 99 16.12 -22.15 5.70
C GLY A 99 15.37 -20.91 5.23
N SER A 100 14.05 -20.91 5.34
CA SER A 100 13.17 -19.76 5.00
C SER A 100 13.48 -18.52 5.85
N ILE A 101 13.73 -18.68 7.15
CA ILE A 101 14.09 -17.57 8.04
C ILE A 101 15.49 -17.04 7.69
N ALA A 102 16.46 -17.92 7.48
CA ALA A 102 17.81 -17.51 7.08
C ALA A 102 17.82 -16.82 5.71
N ASN A 103 17.03 -17.32 4.76
CA ASN A 103 16.82 -16.71 3.44
C ASN A 103 16.23 -15.31 3.55
N ASP A 104 15.27 -15.11 4.44
CA ASP A 104 14.69 -13.79 4.66
C ASP A 104 15.71 -12.79 5.20
N LEU A 105 16.54 -13.21 6.16
CA LEU A 105 17.60 -12.37 6.73
C LEU A 105 18.65 -11.95 5.69
N THR A 106 18.94 -12.79 4.69
CA THR A 106 19.92 -12.48 3.64
C THR A 106 19.32 -11.74 2.46
N GLN A 107 18.08 -12.07 2.07
CA GLN A 107 17.39 -11.46 0.94
C GLN A 107 16.53 -10.25 1.33
N ASP A 108 16.51 -9.89 2.61
CA ASP A 108 15.95 -8.65 3.15
C ASP A 108 14.45 -8.44 2.86
N THR A 109 13.69 -9.54 2.73
CA THR A 109 12.26 -9.47 2.40
C THR A 109 11.42 -8.86 3.52
N THR A 110 11.71 -9.18 4.79
CA THR A 110 11.09 -8.53 5.96
C THR A 110 11.33 -7.02 5.97
N ARG A 111 12.51 -6.55 5.56
CA ARG A 111 12.78 -5.10 5.48
C ARG A 111 11.96 -4.43 4.39
N GLY A 112 11.61 -5.14 3.31
CA GLY A 112 10.62 -4.69 2.34
C GLY A 112 9.26 -4.39 2.97
N ILE A 113 8.80 -5.22 3.92
CA ILE A 113 7.57 -4.98 4.68
C ILE A 113 7.71 -3.73 5.54
N TYR A 114 8.83 -3.62 6.24
CA TYR A 114 9.12 -2.43 7.03
C TYR A 114 9.08 -1.16 6.17
N TRP A 115 9.74 -1.12 5.01
CA TRP A 115 9.72 0.07 4.14
C TRP A 115 8.33 0.39 3.57
N LEU A 116 7.56 -0.65 3.21
CA LEU A 116 6.18 -0.47 2.74
C LEU A 116 5.29 0.13 3.82
N LEU A 117 5.50 -0.26 5.08
CA LEU A 117 4.70 0.22 6.20
C LEU A 117 5.30 1.44 6.90
N ASN A 118 6.56 1.81 6.65
CA ASN A 118 7.27 2.89 7.35
C ASN A 118 6.95 4.29 6.78
N ALA A 119 6.44 4.37 5.56
CA ALA A 119 5.99 5.64 4.99
C ALA A 119 4.46 5.77 5.10
N LEU A 120 3.98 6.91 5.62
CA LEU A 120 2.54 7.22 5.68
C LEU A 120 1.89 7.14 4.29
N GLN A 121 2.59 7.61 3.25
CA GLN A 121 2.16 7.50 1.85
C GLN A 121 1.95 6.05 1.43
N ALA A 122 2.95 5.19 1.67
CA ALA A 122 2.91 3.78 1.28
C ALA A 122 1.87 2.99 2.08
N THR A 123 1.71 3.29 3.37
CA THR A 123 0.67 2.69 4.22
C THR A 123 -0.74 3.07 3.75
N GLY A 124 -0.98 4.35 3.46
CA GLY A 124 -2.26 4.81 2.93
C GLY A 124 -2.59 4.20 1.57
N GLU A 125 -1.59 4.03 0.71
CA GLU A 125 -1.76 3.35 -0.58
C GLU A 125 -2.09 1.86 -0.40
N VAL A 126 -1.42 1.15 0.52
CA VAL A 126 -1.75 -0.24 0.86
C VAL A 126 -3.19 -0.38 1.36
N ILE A 127 -3.64 0.52 2.24
CA ILE A 127 -5.03 0.52 2.72
C ILE A 127 -6.00 0.75 1.56
N ASN A 128 -5.70 1.70 0.67
CA ASN A 128 -6.53 1.98 -0.50
C ASN A 128 -6.64 0.77 -1.43
N GLU A 129 -5.51 0.17 -1.82
CA GLU A 129 -5.46 -1.00 -2.70
C GLU A 129 -6.17 -2.21 -2.09
N GLN A 130 -5.93 -2.52 -0.80
CA GLN A 130 -6.59 -3.62 -0.09
C GLN A 130 -8.10 -3.43 0.04
N THR A 131 -8.54 -2.19 0.26
CA THR A 131 -9.97 -1.89 0.37
C THR A 131 -10.65 -2.05 -0.99
N LEU A 132 -10.02 -1.53 -2.06
CA LEU A 132 -10.52 -1.64 -3.43
C LEU A 132 -10.53 -3.09 -3.93
N SER A 133 -9.48 -3.87 -3.67
CA SER A 133 -9.40 -5.27 -4.11
C SER A 133 -10.48 -6.15 -3.46
N ARG A 134 -10.88 -5.85 -2.22
CA ARG A 134 -11.96 -6.57 -1.53
C ARG A 134 -13.35 -6.16 -1.99
N ILE A 135 -13.56 -4.87 -2.26
CA ILE A 135 -14.91 -4.34 -2.58
C ILE A 135 -15.21 -4.43 -4.08
N VAL A 136 -14.18 -4.29 -4.91
CA VAL A 136 -14.28 -4.27 -6.37
C VAL A 136 -13.19 -5.20 -6.96
N PRO A 137 -13.31 -6.53 -6.73
CA PRO A 137 -12.29 -7.50 -7.13
C PRO A 137 -12.05 -7.52 -8.64
N GLU A 138 -13.06 -7.15 -9.44
CA GLU A 138 -12.96 -7.06 -10.91
C GLU A 138 -11.82 -6.15 -11.40
N LEU A 139 -11.32 -5.22 -10.57
CA LEU A 139 -10.15 -4.38 -10.86
C LEU A 139 -8.89 -5.22 -11.13
N TYR A 140 -8.80 -6.41 -10.55
CA TYR A 140 -7.64 -7.32 -10.61
C TYR A 140 -7.96 -8.64 -11.31
N GLU A 141 -9.11 -8.73 -12.00
CA GLU A 141 -9.57 -9.93 -12.68
C GLU A 141 -9.36 -9.84 -14.21
N LYS A 142 -9.51 -11.00 -14.84
CA LYS A 142 -9.54 -11.15 -16.29
C LYS A 142 -10.88 -11.71 -16.74
N SER A 143 -11.32 -11.29 -17.91
CA SER A 143 -12.50 -11.84 -18.59
C SER A 143 -12.08 -12.61 -19.83
N ARG A 144 -12.76 -13.71 -20.11
CA ARG A 144 -12.59 -14.44 -21.38
C ARG A 144 -12.98 -13.56 -22.56
N VAL A 145 -12.22 -13.63 -23.64
CA VAL A 145 -12.48 -12.85 -24.85
C VAL A 145 -13.45 -13.62 -25.73
N GLN A 146 -14.65 -13.08 -25.92
CA GLN A 146 -15.64 -13.62 -26.84
C GLN A 146 -15.19 -13.35 -28.29
N SER A 147 -15.39 -14.34 -29.17
CA SER A 147 -15.20 -14.17 -30.60
C SER A 147 -16.16 -13.10 -31.11
N THR A 148 -15.63 -12.18 -31.90
CA THR A 148 -16.42 -11.17 -32.60
C THR A 148 -16.92 -11.70 -33.93
N ASP A 149 -16.14 -12.58 -34.57
CA ASP A 149 -16.47 -13.12 -35.89
C ASP A 149 -17.57 -14.19 -35.79
N ILE A 150 -17.53 -15.02 -34.74
CA ILE A 150 -18.53 -16.07 -34.47
C ILE A 150 -18.92 -15.99 -32.99
N PRO A 151 -19.79 -15.05 -32.59
CA PRO A 151 -20.02 -14.76 -31.18
C PRO A 151 -20.73 -15.85 -30.40
N PHE A 152 -21.48 -16.72 -31.08
CA PHE A 152 -22.25 -17.79 -30.42
C PHE A 152 -22.04 -19.13 -31.09
N THR A 153 -21.93 -20.18 -30.29
CA THR A 153 -22.09 -21.57 -30.74
C THR A 153 -23.53 -22.01 -30.51
N LYS A 154 -24.06 -22.80 -31.43
CA LYS A 154 -25.37 -23.46 -31.28
C LYS A 154 -25.18 -24.93 -31.59
N LYS A 155 -25.33 -25.80 -30.58
CA LYS A 155 -25.58 -27.22 -30.80
C LYS A 155 -27.08 -27.41 -31.03
N SER A 156 -27.46 -28.35 -31.89
CA SER A 156 -28.87 -28.58 -32.22
C SER A 156 -29.68 -28.85 -30.94
N GLY A 157 -30.74 -28.07 -30.70
CA GLY A 157 -31.58 -28.18 -29.50
C GLY A 157 -31.11 -27.38 -28.26
N GLU A 158 -29.92 -26.76 -28.29
CA GLU A 158 -29.39 -26.00 -27.14
C GLU A 158 -29.54 -24.48 -27.30
N ALA A 159 -29.55 -23.78 -26.16
CA ALA A 159 -29.46 -22.32 -26.10
C ALA A 159 -28.13 -21.83 -26.69
N LYS A 160 -28.12 -20.62 -27.28
CA LYS A 160 -26.91 -19.99 -27.81
C LYS A 160 -25.89 -19.79 -26.67
N GLN A 161 -24.72 -20.40 -26.78
CA GLN A 161 -23.64 -20.24 -25.83
C GLN A 161 -22.59 -19.27 -26.39
N PRO A 162 -21.98 -18.38 -25.57
CA PRO A 162 -20.88 -17.53 -26.03
C PRO A 162 -19.72 -18.39 -26.53
N ARG A 163 -19.17 -18.04 -27.70
CA ARG A 163 -17.92 -18.66 -28.19
C ARG A 163 -16.73 -17.83 -27.71
N TYR A 164 -15.85 -18.42 -26.92
CA TYR A 164 -14.60 -17.78 -26.51
C TYR A 164 -13.46 -18.11 -27.47
N LEU A 165 -12.50 -17.19 -27.56
CA LEU A 165 -11.30 -17.39 -28.37
C LEU A 165 -10.35 -18.36 -27.66
N ASN A 166 -10.06 -19.50 -28.29
CA ASN A 166 -9.18 -20.53 -27.74
C ASN A 166 -8.04 -20.87 -28.71
N ARG A 167 -6.81 -21.01 -28.19
CA ARG A 167 -5.59 -21.25 -29.00
C ARG A 167 -5.59 -22.58 -29.75
N ALA A 168 -6.40 -23.56 -29.35
CA ALA A 168 -6.53 -24.85 -30.02
C ALA A 168 -7.43 -24.77 -31.28
N ASN A 169 -8.14 -23.65 -31.49
CA ASN A 169 -9.04 -23.48 -32.62
C ASN A 169 -8.41 -22.55 -33.66
N GLU A 170 -8.05 -23.10 -34.83
CA GLU A 170 -7.37 -22.35 -35.91
C GLU A 170 -8.13 -21.09 -36.35
N GLN A 171 -9.47 -21.14 -36.41
CA GLN A 171 -10.27 -19.96 -36.73
C GLN A 171 -10.14 -18.88 -35.66
N ALA A 172 -10.15 -19.29 -34.38
CA ALA A 172 -9.96 -18.36 -33.27
C ALA A 172 -8.53 -17.79 -33.27
N VAL A 173 -7.51 -18.59 -33.62
CA VAL A 173 -6.13 -18.12 -33.77
C VAL A 173 -6.04 -17.07 -34.89
N GLY A 174 -6.69 -17.31 -36.03
CA GLY A 174 -6.80 -16.33 -37.12
C GLY A 174 -7.39 -15.01 -36.64
N GLU A 175 -8.51 -15.06 -35.92
CA GLU A 175 -9.15 -13.87 -35.33
C GLU A 175 -8.23 -13.15 -34.33
N MET A 176 -7.56 -13.91 -33.44
CA MET A 176 -6.64 -13.33 -32.46
C MET A 176 -5.48 -12.57 -33.11
N LEU A 177 -4.91 -13.11 -34.19
CA LEU A 177 -3.82 -12.48 -34.93
C LEU A 177 -4.32 -11.25 -35.70
N GLN A 178 -5.45 -11.37 -36.41
CA GLN A 178 -6.03 -10.29 -37.19
C GLN A 178 -6.41 -9.09 -36.32
N ARG A 179 -6.99 -9.33 -35.14
CA ARG A 179 -7.40 -8.28 -34.20
C ARG A 179 -6.28 -7.80 -33.27
N GLY A 180 -5.09 -8.39 -33.37
CA GLY A 180 -3.93 -8.03 -32.56
C GLY A 180 -4.05 -8.42 -31.07
N TYR A 181 -4.90 -9.39 -30.75
CA TYR A 181 -5.02 -9.96 -29.40
C TYR A 181 -3.87 -10.91 -29.08
N ALA A 182 -3.25 -11.50 -30.10
CA ALA A 182 -2.05 -12.31 -30.02
C ALA A 182 -1.09 -11.97 -31.17
N LYS A 183 0.15 -12.46 -31.07
CA LYS A 183 1.21 -12.29 -32.06
C LYS A 183 1.97 -13.60 -32.21
N GLN A 184 2.49 -13.85 -33.41
CA GLN A 184 3.46 -14.93 -33.63
C GLN A 184 4.85 -14.40 -33.24
N ILE A 185 5.51 -15.08 -32.30
CA ILE A 185 6.90 -14.81 -31.90
C ILE A 185 7.60 -16.16 -31.83
N ASP A 186 8.69 -16.34 -32.57
CA ASP A 186 9.47 -17.59 -32.64
C ASP A 186 8.58 -18.83 -32.88
N ASP A 187 7.68 -18.73 -33.87
CA ASP A 187 6.69 -19.76 -34.23
C ASP A 187 5.70 -20.14 -33.11
N ARG A 188 5.62 -19.34 -32.03
CA ARG A 188 4.68 -19.52 -30.94
C ARG A 188 3.64 -18.41 -30.90
N LEU A 189 2.38 -18.80 -30.71
CA LEU A 189 1.30 -17.86 -30.47
C LEU A 189 1.45 -17.26 -29.07
N THR A 190 1.80 -15.99 -29.01
CA THR A 190 2.04 -15.24 -27.77
C THR A 190 0.95 -14.18 -27.60
N ALA A 191 0.34 -14.12 -26.42
CA ALA A 191 -0.70 -13.14 -26.14
C ALA A 191 -0.15 -11.70 -26.20
N ALA A 192 -0.92 -10.76 -26.75
CA ALA A 192 -0.53 -9.35 -26.81
C ALA A 192 -0.64 -8.68 -25.43
N ARG A 193 -0.05 -7.48 -25.30
CA ARG A 193 -0.16 -6.68 -24.06
C ARG A 193 -1.62 -6.50 -23.68
N GLY A 194 -2.00 -6.97 -22.49
CA GLY A 194 -3.39 -6.91 -22.03
C GLY A 194 -4.11 -8.25 -22.00
N TYR A 195 -3.51 -9.23 -22.65
CA TYR A 195 -4.08 -10.54 -22.82
C TYR A 195 -3.17 -11.63 -22.24
N SER A 196 -3.74 -12.78 -21.93
CA SER A 196 -3.02 -13.98 -21.51
C SER A 196 -3.85 -15.22 -21.83
N PHE A 197 -3.21 -16.35 -22.05
CA PHE A 197 -3.90 -17.64 -22.15
C PHE A 197 -4.02 -18.29 -20.77
N ASP A 198 -5.18 -18.86 -20.47
CA ASP A 198 -5.34 -19.75 -19.32
C ASP A 198 -4.83 -21.17 -19.62
N GLU A 199 -5.11 -22.12 -18.74
CA GLU A 199 -4.65 -23.50 -18.87
C GLU A 199 -5.33 -24.22 -20.04
N ASP A 200 -6.64 -24.01 -20.16
CA ASP A 200 -7.49 -24.54 -21.25
C ASP A 200 -7.14 -23.91 -22.61
N GLY A 201 -6.36 -22.82 -22.59
CA GLY A 201 -5.94 -22.10 -23.78
C GLY A 201 -6.92 -21.05 -24.24
N ASP A 202 -7.92 -20.71 -23.43
CA ASP A 202 -8.80 -19.59 -23.67
C ASP A 202 -8.02 -18.29 -23.50
N LEU A 203 -8.24 -17.37 -24.44
CA LEU A 203 -7.71 -16.02 -24.38
C LEU A 203 -8.52 -15.21 -23.35
N GLN A 204 -7.80 -14.65 -22.39
CA GLN A 204 -8.34 -13.77 -21.37
C GLN A 204 -7.77 -12.37 -21.53
N LYS A 205 -8.58 -11.35 -21.23
CA LYS A 205 -8.19 -9.94 -21.21
C LYS A 205 -8.34 -9.41 -19.80
N ARG A 206 -7.34 -8.65 -19.31
CA ARG A 206 -7.51 -7.91 -18.04
C ARG A 206 -8.64 -6.91 -18.15
N ASN A 207 -9.49 -6.85 -17.13
CA ASN A 207 -10.64 -5.93 -17.13
C ASN A 207 -10.17 -4.47 -17.15
N TYR A 208 -9.09 -4.17 -16.44
CA TYR A 208 -8.50 -2.83 -16.35
C TYR A 208 -6.99 -2.88 -16.58
N SER A 209 -6.42 -1.79 -17.11
CA SER A 209 -4.97 -1.69 -17.28
C SER A 209 -4.28 -1.39 -15.93
N PRO A 210 -3.01 -1.80 -15.73
CA PRO A 210 -2.31 -1.56 -14.47
C PRO A 210 -2.27 -0.08 -14.09
N GLY A 211 -2.00 0.80 -15.06
CA GLY A 211 -1.99 2.25 -14.83
C GLY A 211 -3.36 2.81 -14.41
N MET A 212 -4.46 2.25 -14.93
CA MET A 212 -5.80 2.65 -14.49
C MET A 212 -6.06 2.22 -13.04
N VAL A 213 -5.66 1.01 -12.65
CA VAL A 213 -5.82 0.53 -11.27
C VAL A 213 -4.95 1.36 -10.30
N GLN A 214 -3.68 1.61 -10.66
CA GLN A 214 -2.77 2.45 -9.87
C GLN A 214 -3.26 3.89 -9.72
N SER A 215 -3.93 4.44 -10.75
CA SER A 215 -4.49 5.80 -10.68
C SER A 215 -5.50 5.99 -9.55
N LEU A 216 -6.13 4.91 -9.06
CA LEU A 216 -7.07 4.95 -7.94
C LEU A 216 -6.42 5.37 -6.61
N ALA A 217 -5.09 5.32 -6.50
CA ALA A 217 -4.35 5.80 -5.33
C ALA A 217 -4.00 7.30 -5.42
N ILE A 218 -4.19 7.95 -6.57
CA ILE A 218 -3.85 9.38 -6.73
C ILE A 218 -4.59 10.26 -5.71
N PRO A 219 -5.93 10.14 -5.52
CA PRO A 219 -6.65 11.04 -4.63
C PRO A 219 -6.20 10.92 -3.16
N THR A 220 -6.00 9.69 -2.67
CA THR A 220 -5.51 9.44 -1.30
C THR A 220 -4.05 9.87 -1.13
N GLY A 221 -3.23 9.69 -2.16
CA GLY A 221 -1.86 10.21 -2.20
C GLY A 221 -1.79 11.73 -2.13
N ILE A 222 -2.66 12.45 -2.85
CA ILE A 222 -2.76 13.92 -2.75
C ILE A 222 -3.13 14.35 -1.33
N ALA A 223 -4.11 13.69 -0.69
CA ALA A 223 -4.50 14.00 0.68
C ALA A 223 -3.33 13.87 1.67
N ILE A 224 -2.63 12.72 1.63
CA ILE A 224 -1.48 12.45 2.51
C ILE A 224 -0.36 13.46 2.23
N ASN A 225 -0.01 13.71 0.97
CA ASN A 225 1.06 14.64 0.62
C ASN A 225 0.75 16.07 1.05
N THR A 226 -0.50 16.49 0.94
CA THR A 226 -0.95 17.81 1.37
C THR A 226 -0.91 17.93 2.89
N GLY A 227 -1.46 16.94 3.61
CA GLY A 227 -1.46 16.93 5.08
C GLY A 227 -0.06 16.83 5.70
N LEU A 228 0.87 16.16 5.02
CA LEU A 228 2.28 16.13 5.41
C LEU A 228 3.05 17.41 5.03
N GLY A 229 2.42 18.38 4.36
CA GLY A 229 3.10 19.59 3.90
C GLY A 229 4.11 19.35 2.77
N LEU A 230 4.05 18.21 2.08
CA LEU A 230 4.96 17.87 0.98
C LEU A 230 4.62 18.58 -0.33
N MET A 231 3.42 19.17 -0.41
CA MET A 231 2.93 19.92 -1.58
C MET A 231 3.34 21.41 -1.55
N SER A 232 4.40 21.75 -0.80
CA SER A 232 4.98 23.10 -0.71
C SER A 232 6.33 23.15 -1.45
N PRO A 233 6.36 23.22 -2.80
CA PRO A 233 7.60 23.08 -3.56
C PRO A 233 8.58 24.26 -3.40
N PHE A 234 8.10 25.41 -2.91
CA PHE A 234 8.89 26.64 -2.80
C PHE A 234 9.37 26.96 -1.38
N GLY A 235 9.02 26.13 -0.38
CA GLY A 235 9.33 26.47 1.01
C GLY A 235 8.65 25.56 2.03
N GLY A 236 8.76 25.89 3.31
CA GLY A 236 8.08 25.16 4.39
C GLY A 236 6.56 25.26 4.32
N ALA A 237 5.88 24.30 4.94
CA ALA A 237 4.47 24.47 5.28
C ALA A 237 4.33 25.59 6.32
N GLU A 238 3.13 26.15 6.48
CA GLU A 238 2.87 27.24 7.45
C GLU A 238 3.34 26.86 8.87
N GLY A 239 4.23 27.68 9.45
CA GLY A 239 4.86 27.40 10.75
C GLY A 239 6.13 26.54 10.70
N TYR A 240 6.58 26.15 9.51
CA TYR A 240 7.78 25.34 9.30
C TYR A 240 8.80 26.01 8.39
N LYS A 241 10.05 25.62 8.58
CA LYS A 241 11.14 25.91 7.65
C LYS A 241 10.97 25.11 6.37
N ALA A 242 11.67 25.49 5.31
CA ALA A 242 11.89 24.61 4.17
C ALA A 242 12.76 23.41 4.57
N ALA A 243 12.74 22.33 3.77
CA ALA A 243 13.64 21.20 3.97
C ALA A 243 15.11 21.59 3.64
N LEU A 244 15.29 22.51 2.69
CA LEU A 244 16.56 23.20 2.40
C LEU A 244 16.38 24.71 2.62
N PRO A 245 16.41 25.18 3.87
CA PRO A 245 16.16 26.59 4.18
C PRO A 245 17.20 27.48 3.50
N ASP A 246 16.72 28.63 3.03
CA ASP A 246 17.55 29.79 2.71
C ASP A 246 18.15 30.38 4.00
N GLU A 247 19.29 31.06 3.90
CA GLU A 247 19.97 31.67 5.05
C GLU A 247 19.25 32.96 5.50
N ASP A 248 18.66 33.69 4.56
CA ASP A 248 17.99 34.97 4.83
C ASP A 248 16.51 34.78 5.19
N ASP A 249 15.86 33.75 4.64
CA ASP A 249 14.46 33.41 4.91
C ASP A 249 14.27 31.89 5.06
N PRO A 250 14.26 31.36 6.29
CA PRO A 250 14.22 29.92 6.52
C PRO A 250 12.90 29.27 6.09
N THR A 251 11.86 30.05 5.79
CA THR A 251 10.59 29.55 5.24
C THR A 251 10.70 29.23 3.76
N LYS A 252 11.68 29.79 3.04
CA LYS A 252 11.90 29.56 1.61
C LYS A 252 13.00 28.56 1.38
N THR A 253 12.93 27.90 0.22
CA THR A 253 13.99 26.99 -0.21
C THR A 253 15.01 27.70 -1.09
N LYS A 254 16.30 27.43 -0.84
CA LYS A 254 17.39 27.88 -1.72
C LYS A 254 17.51 27.05 -3.00
N ASN A 255 16.88 25.87 -3.03
CA ASN A 255 16.94 24.96 -4.18
C ASN A 255 15.64 24.18 -4.30
N VAL A 256 14.76 24.65 -5.19
CA VAL A 256 13.45 24.04 -5.47
C VAL A 256 13.57 22.57 -5.91
N ILE A 257 14.58 22.21 -6.70
CA ILE A 257 14.79 20.82 -7.14
C ILE A 257 15.20 19.94 -5.96
N GLY A 258 16.11 20.44 -5.11
CA GLY A 258 16.53 19.76 -3.90
C GLY A 258 15.41 19.61 -2.88
N GLU A 259 14.56 20.64 -2.73
CA GLU A 259 13.37 20.65 -1.88
C GLU A 259 12.37 19.58 -2.31
N ILE A 260 12.06 19.54 -3.62
CA ILE A 260 11.18 18.52 -4.21
C ILE A 260 11.80 17.13 -4.02
N GLY A 261 13.11 16.97 -4.23
CA GLY A 261 13.81 15.70 -3.99
C GLY A 261 13.69 15.24 -2.54
N LEU A 262 13.95 16.12 -1.57
CA LEU A 262 13.86 15.78 -0.14
C LEU A 262 12.43 15.50 0.32
N LYS A 263 11.45 16.27 -0.15
CA LYS A 263 10.04 16.08 0.21
C LYS A 263 9.44 14.86 -0.48
N TYR A 264 9.56 14.77 -1.79
CA TYR A 264 8.89 13.72 -2.56
C TYR A 264 9.59 12.37 -2.45
N LEU A 265 10.93 12.33 -2.45
CA LEU A 265 11.68 11.06 -2.40
C LEU A 265 12.00 10.62 -0.96
N MET A 266 12.34 11.57 -0.08
CA MET A 266 12.74 11.25 1.30
C MET A 266 11.64 11.49 2.34
N GLY A 267 10.50 12.07 1.94
CA GLY A 267 9.41 12.42 2.85
C GLY A 267 9.86 13.38 3.95
N ARG A 268 10.89 14.20 3.72
CA ARG A 268 11.44 15.12 4.72
C ARG A 268 10.69 16.45 4.66
N THR A 269 10.14 16.85 5.79
CA THR A 269 9.58 18.19 6.03
C THR A 269 10.59 19.04 6.79
N GLY A 270 10.47 20.36 6.71
CA GLY A 270 11.32 21.24 7.51
C GLY A 270 10.94 21.21 8.99
N GLN A 271 11.84 21.73 9.82
CA GLN A 271 11.63 21.86 11.27
C GLN A 271 10.68 23.03 11.59
N LEU A 272 10.13 23.05 12.80
CA LEU A 272 9.34 24.20 13.27
C LEU A 272 10.17 25.49 13.22
N LEU A 273 9.50 26.59 12.88
CA LEU A 273 10.08 27.92 13.02
C LEU A 273 10.30 28.24 14.51
N PRO A 274 11.34 29.00 14.88
CA PRO A 274 11.46 29.56 16.22
C PRO A 274 10.18 30.30 16.61
N TYR A 275 9.77 30.23 17.88
CA TYR A 275 8.46 30.75 18.32
C TYR A 275 8.18 32.21 17.88
N GLU A 276 9.20 33.08 17.91
CA GLU A 276 9.07 34.49 17.51
C GLU A 276 8.73 34.69 16.02
N GLU A 277 9.16 33.76 15.16
CA GLU A 277 8.80 33.72 13.74
C GLU A 277 7.52 32.94 13.52
N PHE A 278 7.34 31.83 14.24
CA PHE A 278 6.16 30.98 14.21
C PHE A 278 4.89 31.77 14.53
N LYS A 279 4.89 32.58 15.60
CA LYS A 279 3.72 33.37 16.01
C LYS A 279 3.30 34.42 14.98
N LYS A 280 4.19 34.84 14.07
CA LYS A 280 3.86 35.79 13.00
C LYS A 280 2.93 35.16 11.96
N VAL A 281 3.08 33.85 11.73
CA VAL A 281 2.25 33.08 10.80
C VAL A 281 1.13 32.32 11.50
N ARG A 282 1.30 31.98 12.78
CA ARG A 282 0.33 31.27 13.63
C ARG A 282 0.10 32.01 14.96
N PRO A 283 -0.52 33.21 14.94
CA PRO A 283 -0.81 33.97 16.16
C PRO A 283 -1.89 33.30 17.03
N ASP A 284 -2.60 32.32 16.47
CA ASP A 284 -3.58 31.49 17.17
C ASP A 284 -2.97 30.43 18.10
N VAL A 285 -1.63 30.30 18.14
CA VAL A 285 -0.93 29.33 18.98
C VAL A 285 -0.12 30.06 20.05
N SER A 286 -0.37 29.72 21.32
CA SER A 286 0.34 30.28 22.46
C SER A 286 1.76 29.70 22.59
N ARG A 287 2.61 30.36 23.38
CA ARG A 287 3.97 29.86 23.62
C ARG A 287 3.98 28.55 24.39
N GLU A 288 3.00 28.37 25.27
CA GLU A 288 2.83 27.14 26.02
C GLU A 288 2.46 25.98 25.10
N GLU A 289 1.48 26.17 24.22
CA GLU A 289 1.07 25.18 23.21
C GLU A 289 2.26 24.80 22.29
N TYR A 290 3.03 25.80 21.84
CA TYR A 290 4.22 25.56 21.03
C TYR A 290 5.26 24.66 21.75
N ASN A 291 5.57 24.98 23.00
CA ASN A 291 6.55 24.22 23.79
C ASN A 291 6.05 22.81 24.10
N ARG A 292 4.76 22.66 24.41
CA ARG A 292 4.10 21.37 24.65
C ARG A 292 4.19 20.47 23.42
N TYR A 293 3.89 21.02 22.25
CA TYR A 293 4.00 20.30 20.99
C TYR A 293 5.44 19.91 20.64
N GLN A 294 6.40 20.78 20.94
CA GLN A 294 7.82 20.44 20.77
C GLN A 294 8.21 19.28 21.70
N ALA A 295 7.77 19.29 22.96
CA ALA A 295 7.99 18.20 23.90
C ALA A 295 7.36 16.89 23.41
N PHE A 296 6.10 16.92 22.98
CA PHE A 296 5.40 15.77 22.40
C PHE A 296 6.16 15.14 21.23
N LYS A 297 6.75 15.94 20.32
CA LYS A 297 7.55 15.42 19.21
C LYS A 297 8.74 14.58 19.66
N TYR A 298 9.40 14.97 20.75
CA TYR A 298 10.59 14.29 21.27
C TYR A 298 10.30 13.27 22.37
N ASP A 299 9.09 13.26 22.92
CA ASP A 299 8.71 12.27 23.92
C ASP A 299 8.69 10.86 23.30
N LYS A 300 9.23 9.88 24.01
CA LYS A 300 9.25 8.47 23.60
C LYS A 300 8.70 7.56 24.68
N ARG A 301 8.15 8.13 25.75
CA ARG A 301 7.51 7.39 26.83
C ARG A 301 6.26 6.70 26.26
N GLU A 302 6.10 5.44 26.60
CA GLU A 302 4.92 4.68 26.20
C GLU A 302 3.70 5.22 26.94
N ASP A 303 2.66 5.53 26.19
CA ASP A 303 1.34 5.83 26.69
C ASP A 303 0.31 5.04 25.88
N TYR A 304 -0.48 4.24 26.56
CA TYR A 304 -1.50 3.37 25.96
C TYR A 304 -2.92 3.85 26.22
N ASN A 305 -3.10 4.91 26.98
CA ASN A 305 -4.41 5.49 27.22
C ASN A 305 -4.74 6.45 26.07
N PRO A 306 -5.84 6.29 25.33
CA PRO A 306 -6.23 7.23 24.28
C PRO A 306 -7.24 8.29 24.77
N LEU A 307 -7.60 8.27 26.06
CA LEU A 307 -8.71 9.08 26.62
C LEU A 307 -8.25 10.33 27.37
N ASP A 308 -6.94 10.50 27.61
CA ASP A 308 -6.32 11.62 28.32
C ASP A 308 -5.64 12.65 27.39
N GLY A 309 -5.90 12.55 26.09
CA GLY A 309 -5.55 13.59 25.10
C GLY A 309 -4.33 13.25 24.25
N ASP A 310 -3.49 12.29 24.64
CA ASP A 310 -2.43 11.76 23.80
C ASP A 310 -2.35 10.23 23.86
N LEU A 311 -1.49 9.64 23.04
CA LEU A 311 -1.23 8.20 22.99
C LEU A 311 0.15 8.04 22.36
N THR A 312 1.01 7.18 22.91
CA THR A 312 2.34 6.89 22.35
C THR A 312 2.63 5.39 22.42
N ILE A 313 2.64 4.73 21.28
CA ILE A 313 2.88 3.29 21.17
C ILE A 313 4.20 3.01 20.45
N GLY A 314 4.97 2.05 20.96
CA GLY A 314 6.14 1.49 20.29
C GLY A 314 7.29 2.50 20.19
N ALA A 315 7.63 3.13 21.31
CA ALA A 315 8.69 4.11 21.49
C ALA A 315 8.53 5.36 20.59
N GLY A 316 7.28 5.77 20.35
CA GLY A 316 6.95 6.90 19.47
C GLY A 316 6.78 6.52 18.00
N ALA A 317 6.66 5.22 17.68
CA ALA A 317 6.36 4.76 16.32
C ALA A 317 4.95 5.16 15.87
N LEU A 318 3.98 5.13 16.79
CA LEU A 318 2.65 5.70 16.58
C LEU A 318 2.37 6.65 17.74
N LYS A 319 1.98 7.88 17.42
CA LYS A 319 1.47 8.81 18.41
C LYS A 319 0.17 9.45 17.97
N PHE A 320 -0.64 9.83 18.93
CA PHE A 320 -1.79 10.68 18.74
C PHE A 320 -1.75 11.80 19.77
N THR A 321 -2.29 12.96 19.41
CA THR A 321 -2.58 14.04 20.34
C THR A 321 -3.81 14.81 19.83
N ASP A 322 -4.71 15.22 20.71
CA ASP A 322 -5.80 16.15 20.39
C ASP A 322 -5.39 17.63 20.51
N GLU A 323 -4.24 17.91 21.14
CA GLU A 323 -3.66 19.24 21.39
C GLU A 323 -2.54 19.66 20.41
N GLY A 324 -2.47 19.04 19.23
CA GLY A 324 -1.46 19.41 18.22
C GLY A 324 -1.58 20.86 17.74
N ILE A 325 -0.48 21.44 17.26
CA ILE A 325 -0.48 22.81 16.73
C ILE A 325 -1.31 22.96 15.44
N HIS A 326 -1.68 21.87 14.78
CA HIS A 326 -2.64 21.84 13.68
C HIS A 326 -3.98 21.19 14.12
N GLY A 327 -4.31 21.28 15.41
CA GLY A 327 -5.40 20.53 16.02
C GLY A 327 -5.01 19.08 16.28
N PRO A 328 -6.00 18.16 16.37
CA PRO A 328 -5.69 16.75 16.56
C PRO A 328 -4.77 16.21 15.45
N GLU A 329 -3.74 15.48 15.84
CA GLU A 329 -2.68 14.98 14.96
C GLU A 329 -2.39 13.50 15.24
N VAL A 330 -2.14 12.74 14.16
CA VAL A 330 -1.59 11.38 14.25
C VAL A 330 -0.16 11.41 13.73
N GLN A 331 0.80 10.98 14.54
CA GLN A 331 2.18 10.83 14.13
C GLN A 331 2.51 9.36 13.87
N PHE A 332 3.13 9.09 12.74
CA PHE A 332 3.63 7.77 12.42
C PHE A 332 5.11 7.85 12.02
N LEU A 333 5.95 7.15 12.79
CA LEU A 333 7.40 7.09 12.65
C LEU A 333 8.04 8.48 12.50
N GLY A 334 7.63 9.38 13.39
CA GLY A 334 8.12 10.77 13.46
C GLY A 334 7.45 11.74 12.48
N ARG A 335 6.54 11.31 11.61
CA ARG A 335 5.80 12.18 10.68
C ARG A 335 4.38 12.44 11.15
N GLY A 336 4.06 13.68 11.46
CA GLY A 336 2.73 14.11 11.90
C GLY A 336 1.79 14.35 10.72
N LEU A 337 0.57 13.85 10.82
CA LEU A 337 -0.52 14.07 9.89
C LEU A 337 -1.70 14.69 10.64
N PRO A 338 -2.07 15.95 10.36
CA PRO A 338 -3.24 16.56 10.98
C PRO A 338 -4.52 15.80 10.64
N VAL A 339 -5.38 15.61 11.63
CA VAL A 339 -6.64 14.88 11.46
C VAL A 339 -7.57 15.64 10.52
N THR A 340 -7.71 16.95 10.73
CA THR A 340 -8.63 17.81 9.99
C THR A 340 -8.20 18.00 8.53
N THR A 341 -6.93 18.28 8.25
CA THR A 341 -6.44 18.63 6.91
C THR A 341 -5.64 17.51 6.22
N GLY A 342 -5.42 16.38 6.88
CA GLY A 342 -4.76 15.19 6.32
C GLY A 342 -5.67 13.96 6.34
N VAL A 343 -6.07 13.51 7.53
CA VAL A 343 -6.85 12.26 7.71
C VAL A 343 -8.25 12.38 7.12
N VAL A 344 -8.99 13.46 7.38
CA VAL A 344 -10.34 13.68 6.85
C VAL A 344 -10.34 13.72 5.31
N PRO A 345 -9.47 14.50 4.63
CA PRO A 345 -9.33 14.45 3.18
C PRO A 345 -8.98 13.05 2.65
N TYR A 346 -8.10 12.32 3.34
CA TYR A 346 -7.74 10.95 2.96
C TYR A 346 -8.93 10.00 3.05
N LEU A 347 -9.68 10.03 4.16
CA LEU A 347 -10.87 9.19 4.35
C LEU A 347 -11.98 9.56 3.35
N GLY A 348 -12.16 10.84 3.06
CA GLY A 348 -13.06 11.32 2.02
C GLY A 348 -12.67 10.77 0.65
N ALA A 349 -11.38 10.86 0.29
CA ALA A 349 -10.85 10.34 -0.96
C ALA A 349 -11.01 8.81 -1.07
N LEU A 350 -10.71 8.07 0.00
CA LEU A 350 -10.86 6.62 0.05
C LEU A 350 -12.34 6.21 -0.09
N ALA A 351 -13.23 6.79 0.72
CA ALA A 351 -14.65 6.48 0.69
C ALA A 351 -15.29 6.82 -0.67
N GLY A 352 -14.94 7.99 -1.22
CA GLY A 352 -15.37 8.41 -2.55
C GLY A 352 -14.85 7.47 -3.64
N GLY A 353 -13.59 7.05 -3.56
CA GLY A 353 -12.98 6.14 -4.53
C GLY A 353 -13.60 4.74 -4.50
N VAL A 354 -13.84 4.21 -3.31
CA VAL A 354 -14.54 2.93 -3.12
C VAL A 354 -15.96 3.00 -3.66
N ALA A 355 -16.73 4.02 -3.27
CA ALA A 355 -18.11 4.18 -3.73
C ALA A 355 -18.15 4.34 -5.26
N GLY A 356 -17.32 5.22 -5.81
CA GLY A 356 -17.22 5.47 -7.24
C GLY A 356 -16.83 4.22 -8.03
N ALA A 357 -15.87 3.43 -7.55
CA ALA A 357 -15.47 2.18 -8.19
C ALA A 357 -16.61 1.15 -8.16
N LYS A 358 -17.31 1.03 -7.03
CA LYS A 358 -18.45 0.13 -6.87
C LYS A 358 -19.65 0.51 -7.73
N TYR A 359 -19.93 1.80 -7.92
CA TYR A 359 -20.97 2.24 -8.86
C TYR A 359 -20.52 2.07 -10.32
N GLY A 360 -19.25 2.36 -10.60
CA GLY A 360 -18.67 2.23 -11.93
C GLY A 360 -18.61 0.79 -12.44
N SER A 361 -18.38 -0.19 -11.55
CA SER A 361 -18.30 -1.62 -11.92
C SER A 361 -19.53 -2.13 -12.65
N ARG A 362 -20.72 -1.67 -12.24
CA ARG A 362 -22.01 -2.00 -12.90
C ARG A 362 -22.07 -1.62 -14.38
N SER A 363 -21.18 -0.73 -14.83
CA SER A 363 -21.08 -0.26 -16.20
C SER A 363 -19.73 -0.57 -16.86
N GLY A 364 -18.89 -1.41 -16.24
CA GLY A 364 -17.54 -1.68 -16.71
C GLY A 364 -16.59 -0.47 -16.63
N ARG A 365 -16.89 0.48 -15.74
CA ARG A 365 -16.16 1.74 -15.56
C ARG A 365 -15.61 1.89 -14.15
N ALA A 366 -15.33 0.81 -13.43
CA ALA A 366 -14.90 0.89 -12.03
C ALA A 366 -13.65 1.74 -11.83
N ALA A 367 -12.63 1.63 -12.70
CA ALA A 367 -11.43 2.46 -12.56
C ALA A 367 -11.72 3.97 -12.71
N ILE A 368 -12.53 4.36 -13.72
CA ILE A 368 -12.88 5.77 -13.93
C ILE A 368 -13.82 6.26 -12.82
N GLY A 369 -14.80 5.43 -12.44
CA GLY A 369 -15.70 5.71 -11.33
C GLY A 369 -14.94 5.89 -10.02
N GLY A 370 -13.95 5.04 -9.75
CA GLY A 370 -13.12 5.13 -8.56
C GLY A 370 -12.23 6.37 -8.55
N LEU A 371 -11.60 6.71 -9.67
CA LEU A 371 -10.79 7.93 -9.75
C LEU A 371 -11.64 9.19 -9.55
N THR A 372 -12.78 9.28 -10.26
CA THR A 372 -13.68 10.43 -10.17
C THR A 372 -14.34 10.55 -8.79
N GLY A 373 -14.81 9.43 -8.23
CA GLY A 373 -15.33 9.37 -6.87
C GLY A 373 -14.28 9.74 -5.83
N GLY A 374 -13.04 9.28 -6.01
CA GLY A 374 -11.93 9.62 -5.10
C GLY A 374 -11.56 11.10 -5.14
N LEU A 375 -11.55 11.72 -6.32
CA LEU A 375 -11.31 13.17 -6.46
C LEU A 375 -12.47 13.99 -5.86
N ALA A 376 -13.72 13.58 -6.07
CA ALA A 376 -14.88 14.24 -5.46
C ALA A 376 -14.85 14.11 -3.92
N GLY A 377 -14.56 12.91 -3.42
CA GLY A 377 -14.41 12.66 -1.99
C GLY A 377 -13.26 13.44 -1.36
N LEU A 378 -12.13 13.55 -2.06
CA LEU A 378 -11.00 14.40 -1.68
C LEU A 378 -11.41 15.87 -1.58
N ALA A 379 -12.14 16.39 -2.56
CA ALA A 379 -12.60 17.78 -2.56
C ALA A 379 -13.53 18.07 -1.38
N VAL A 380 -14.53 17.20 -1.14
CA VAL A 380 -15.43 17.30 0.02
C VAL A 380 -14.67 17.22 1.34
N GLY A 381 -13.72 16.27 1.44
CA GLY A 381 -12.88 16.11 2.62
C GLY A 381 -11.99 17.32 2.89
N ASN A 382 -11.39 17.91 1.84
CA ASN A 382 -10.61 19.16 1.97
C ASN A 382 -11.47 20.33 2.43
N VAL A 383 -12.67 20.52 1.85
CA VAL A 383 -13.57 21.61 2.26
C VAL A 383 -13.99 21.41 3.72
N THR A 384 -14.42 20.21 4.09
CA THR A 384 -14.85 19.88 5.46
C THR A 384 -13.71 20.08 6.45
N GLY A 385 -12.54 19.55 6.14
CA GLY A 385 -11.34 19.66 6.95
C GLY A 385 -10.92 21.11 7.19
N ASN A 386 -10.88 21.92 6.14
CA ASN A 386 -10.50 23.34 6.24
C ASN A 386 -11.55 24.18 6.98
N ILE A 387 -12.85 23.86 6.88
CA ILE A 387 -13.89 24.52 7.66
C ILE A 387 -13.69 24.24 9.16
N ILE A 388 -13.46 22.98 9.52
CA ILE A 388 -13.22 22.58 10.92
C ILE A 388 -11.95 23.26 11.45
N GLU A 389 -10.87 23.26 10.67
CA GLU A 389 -9.60 23.88 11.07
C GLU A 389 -9.71 25.40 11.19
N SER A 390 -10.41 26.07 10.28
CA SER A 390 -10.60 27.53 10.34
C SER A 390 -11.39 27.95 11.58
N GLU A 391 -12.44 27.20 11.92
CA GLU A 391 -13.25 27.46 13.10
C GLU A 391 -12.44 27.21 14.39
N ARG A 392 -11.59 26.18 14.42
CA ARG A 392 -10.66 25.93 15.53
C ARG A 392 -9.69 27.10 15.71
N ARG A 393 -9.00 27.51 14.63
CA ARG A 393 -8.06 28.65 14.65
C ARG A 393 -8.73 29.93 15.13
N ARG A 394 -9.98 30.18 14.69
CA ARG A 394 -10.78 31.33 15.14
C ARG A 394 -11.00 31.29 16.65
N ARG A 395 -11.44 30.14 17.21
CA ARG A 395 -11.67 30.00 18.66
C ARG A 395 -10.39 30.20 19.46
N ASN A 396 -9.28 29.60 19.04
CA ASN A 396 -8.00 29.75 19.72
C ASN A 396 -7.50 31.20 19.67
N SER A 397 -7.63 31.88 18.52
CA SER A 397 -7.24 33.30 18.41
C SER A 397 -8.04 34.20 19.35
N VAL A 398 -9.35 33.94 19.52
CA VAL A 398 -10.20 34.68 20.45
C VAL A 398 -9.81 34.39 21.90
N ALA A 399 -9.57 33.12 22.26
CA ALA A 399 -9.12 32.74 23.59
C ALA A 399 -7.79 33.41 23.96
N ASN A 400 -6.79 33.36 23.08
CA ASN A 400 -5.48 33.98 23.30
C ASN A 400 -5.57 35.51 23.43
N GLN A 401 -6.50 36.16 22.71
CA GLN A 401 -6.74 37.60 22.85
C GLN A 401 -7.39 37.97 24.18
N LEU A 402 -8.30 37.12 24.69
CA LEU A 402 -8.94 37.31 26.00
C LEU A 402 -7.95 37.07 27.15
N GLU A 403 -7.10 36.06 27.06
CA GLU A 403 -6.03 35.81 28.03
C GLU A 403 -4.94 36.88 27.98
N GLY A 404 -4.55 37.34 26.78
CA GLY A 404 -3.62 38.46 26.60
C GLY A 404 -4.20 39.82 27.00
N GLY A 405 -5.53 39.95 27.09
CA GLY A 405 -6.23 41.14 27.61
C GLY A 405 -6.24 41.25 29.14
N ASN A 406 -5.93 40.16 29.86
CA ASN A 406 -5.83 40.11 31.32
C ASN A 406 -4.39 40.34 31.83
N ALA A 407 -3.57 41.09 31.10
CA ALA A 407 -2.21 41.44 31.51
C ALA A 407 -2.13 42.21 32.87
N GLU A 408 -3.26 42.64 33.44
CA GLU A 408 -3.33 43.18 34.81
C GLU A 408 -3.21 42.11 35.92
N GLN A 409 -3.36 40.81 35.62
CA GLN A 409 -3.22 39.74 36.63
C GLN A 409 -1.79 39.25 36.88
N TYR A 410 -0.82 39.66 36.05
CA TYR A 410 0.61 39.31 36.23
C TYR A 410 1.46 40.46 36.82
N LEU A 411 0.80 41.54 37.28
CA LEU A 411 1.42 42.65 38.03
C LEU A 411 0.89 42.77 39.48
N GLY A 412 0.45 41.66 40.06
CA GLY A 412 0.12 41.54 41.49
C GLY A 412 1.26 40.94 42.30
#